data_AF-A0A9D1NMW1-F1
#
_entry.id   AF-A0A9D1NMW1-F1
#
_cell.length_a   1.000
_cell.length_b   1.000
_cell.length_c   1.000
_cell.angle_alpha   90.00
_cell.angle_beta   90.00
_cell.angle_gamma   90.00
#
_symmetry.space_group_name_H-M   'P 1'
#
loop_
_entity.id
_entity.type
_entity.pdbx_description
1 polymer ?
#
loop_
_entity_poly.entity_id
_entity_poly.type
_entity_poly.pdbx_seq_one_letter_code
_entity_poly.pdbx_strand_id
1 'polypeptide(L)'
;MSDIAGTVKRENAVGRLSAQEAAECAAYAEDYVGYLGIAKTERRAYAEAVRRIEAVGFRELSTFETLKPGDKVYRGYHGKTLMAAVIGQEPVANGINVIGGHTDAPRIDLKPVPICEKGGLAYFDTHYYGGIKKFHWLVHPLALYGVIVKPDGTKVEVAIGDEPGDPVFQITDILPHFGAEQSGKKVSEAFDPEDMDVLIGSAPEPGADKDVKETVKRNILRLLAERYGVTEEDFLSAELELVPAGMPRDLGLDRSMITGYGHDDRVCA
;
A
#
# COMPACT_ATOMS: atom_id res chain seq x y z
N MET A 1 34.92 13.68 -33.18
CA MET A 1 34.09 12.82 -32.30
C MET A 1 33.28 11.92 -33.21
N SER A 2 33.88 10.78 -33.54
CA SER A 2 33.40 9.78 -34.48
C SER A 2 32.29 8.92 -33.85
N ASP A 3 31.19 8.77 -34.58
CA ASP A 3 30.27 7.62 -34.60
C ASP A 3 30.02 6.87 -33.29
N ILE A 4 29.09 7.39 -32.48
CA ILE A 4 28.25 6.56 -31.60
C ILE A 4 26.81 6.61 -32.15
N ALA A 5 26.66 6.24 -33.41
CA ALA A 5 25.36 6.00 -34.04
C ALA A 5 25.15 4.48 -34.21
N GLY A 6 25.33 3.74 -33.12
CA GLY A 6 24.83 2.37 -33.05
C GLY A 6 23.32 2.43 -32.88
N THR A 7 22.55 2.20 -33.93
CA THR A 7 21.10 2.08 -33.86
C THR A 7 20.77 0.86 -33.01
N VAL A 8 20.53 1.03 -31.70
CA VAL A 8 20.07 -0.06 -30.84
C VAL A 8 18.70 -0.50 -31.36
N LYS A 9 18.65 -1.66 -32.02
CA LYS A 9 17.41 -2.24 -32.50
C LYS A 9 16.64 -2.76 -31.29
N ARG A 10 15.49 -2.15 -31.00
CA ARG A 10 14.55 -2.65 -29.99
C ARG A 10 13.91 -3.92 -30.55
N GLU A 11 14.00 -5.01 -29.81
CA GLU A 11 13.29 -6.24 -30.13
C GLU A 11 12.65 -6.76 -28.84
N ASN A 12 11.64 -7.61 -29.00
CA ASN A 12 10.85 -8.12 -27.89
C ASN A 12 11.73 -8.99 -26.98
N ALA A 13 11.77 -8.69 -25.68
CA ALA A 13 12.60 -9.41 -24.72
C ALA A 13 12.22 -10.90 -24.64
N VAL A 14 10.93 -11.21 -24.56
CA VAL A 14 10.40 -12.58 -24.47
C VAL A 14 10.78 -13.40 -25.71
N GLY A 15 10.76 -12.79 -26.88
CA GLY A 15 11.11 -13.46 -28.15
C GLY A 15 12.58 -13.88 -28.28
N ARG A 16 13.45 -13.50 -27.33
CA ARG A 16 14.87 -13.84 -27.32
C ARG A 16 15.27 -14.81 -26.21
N LEU A 17 14.39 -15.01 -25.23
CA LEU A 17 14.71 -15.86 -24.10
C LEU A 17 14.83 -17.32 -24.56
N SER A 18 15.87 -17.98 -24.12
CA SER A 18 15.92 -19.44 -24.12
C SER A 18 14.81 -19.99 -23.22
N ALA A 19 14.49 -21.28 -23.37
CA ALA A 19 13.50 -21.94 -22.52
C ALA A 19 13.87 -21.87 -21.02
N GLN A 20 15.17 -21.89 -20.70
CA GLN A 20 15.65 -21.75 -19.33
C GLN A 20 15.44 -20.33 -18.81
N GLU A 21 15.87 -19.31 -19.55
CA GLU A 21 15.69 -17.91 -19.14
C GLU A 21 14.20 -17.56 -18.99
N ALA A 22 13.34 -18.09 -19.87
CA ALA A 22 11.90 -17.91 -19.75
C ALA A 22 11.34 -18.51 -18.45
N ALA A 23 11.83 -19.68 -18.04
CA ALA A 23 11.43 -20.30 -16.78
C ALA A 23 11.93 -19.52 -15.55
N GLU A 24 13.17 -19.00 -15.60
CA GLU A 24 13.74 -18.15 -14.55
C GLU A 24 12.97 -16.82 -14.42
N CYS A 25 12.62 -16.18 -15.55
CA CYS A 25 11.77 -14.99 -15.55
C CYS A 25 10.38 -15.25 -14.97
N ALA A 26 9.77 -16.39 -15.30
CA ALA A 26 8.46 -16.77 -14.75
C ALA A 26 8.52 -16.99 -13.22
N ALA A 27 9.57 -17.63 -12.72
CA ALA A 27 9.77 -17.83 -11.28
C ALA A 27 9.99 -16.50 -10.55
N TYR A 28 10.78 -15.59 -11.12
CA TYR A 28 10.97 -14.24 -10.59
C TYR A 28 9.66 -13.44 -10.56
N ALA A 29 8.88 -13.50 -11.65
CA ALA A 29 7.59 -12.83 -11.75
C ALA A 29 6.59 -13.32 -10.70
N GLU A 30 6.51 -14.64 -10.45
CA GLU A 30 5.66 -15.22 -9.41
C GLU A 30 6.07 -14.76 -7.99
N ASP A 31 7.37 -14.75 -7.70
CA ASP A 31 7.86 -14.23 -6.42
C ASP A 31 7.55 -12.72 -6.24
N TYR A 32 7.69 -11.94 -7.30
CA TYR A 32 7.34 -10.52 -7.31
C TYR A 32 5.83 -10.30 -7.10
N VAL A 33 4.97 -11.12 -7.71
CA VAL A 33 3.51 -11.09 -7.46
C VAL A 33 3.21 -11.33 -5.97
N GLY A 34 3.89 -12.30 -5.37
CA GLY A 34 3.79 -12.58 -3.92
C GLY A 34 4.23 -11.39 -3.07
N TYR A 35 5.38 -10.77 -3.40
CA TYR A 35 5.86 -9.55 -2.73
C TYR A 35 4.84 -8.40 -2.83
N LEU A 36 4.41 -8.07 -4.05
CA LEU A 36 3.53 -6.94 -4.32
C LEU A 36 2.14 -7.11 -3.67
N GLY A 37 1.66 -8.35 -3.54
CA GLY A 37 0.41 -8.65 -2.82
C GLY A 37 0.48 -8.35 -1.31
N ILE A 38 1.67 -8.47 -0.71
CA ILE A 38 1.90 -8.17 0.72
C ILE A 38 2.25 -6.69 0.90
N ALA A 39 3.17 -6.18 0.09
CA ALA A 39 3.82 -4.88 0.17
C ALA A 39 2.92 -3.72 -0.31
N LYS A 40 1.68 -3.64 0.18
CA LYS A 40 0.70 -2.64 -0.24
C LYS A 40 0.91 -1.25 0.39
N THR A 41 1.59 -1.16 1.52
CA THR A 41 1.97 0.10 2.18
C THR A 41 3.47 0.10 2.43
N GLU A 42 4.09 1.26 2.67
CA GLU A 42 5.53 1.33 2.92
C GLU A 42 5.94 0.53 4.18
N ARG A 43 5.07 0.47 5.19
CA ARG A 43 5.30 -0.34 6.41
C ARG A 43 5.28 -1.83 6.10
N ARG A 44 4.37 -2.28 5.25
CA ARG A 44 4.28 -3.69 4.84
C ARG A 44 5.41 -4.06 3.89
N ALA A 45 5.77 -3.17 2.97
CA ALA A 45 6.94 -3.32 2.11
C ALA A 45 8.23 -3.44 2.93
N TYR A 46 8.42 -2.56 3.92
CA TYR A 46 9.53 -2.64 4.86
C TYR A 46 9.56 -3.98 5.60
N ALA A 47 8.44 -4.40 6.20
CA ALA A 47 8.38 -5.63 6.98
C ALA A 47 8.69 -6.86 6.13
N GLU A 48 8.15 -6.92 4.90
CA GLU A 48 8.40 -8.01 3.97
C GLU A 48 9.84 -8.01 3.44
N ALA A 49 10.41 -6.83 3.14
CA ALA A 49 11.80 -6.70 2.73
C ALA A 49 12.76 -7.18 3.83
N VAL A 50 12.54 -6.76 5.08
CA VAL A 50 13.32 -7.23 6.25
C VAL A 50 13.25 -8.74 6.37
N ARG A 51 12.04 -9.32 6.34
CA ARG A 51 11.82 -10.78 6.40
C ARG A 51 12.62 -11.52 5.31
N ARG A 52 12.60 -11.00 4.08
CA ARG A 52 13.31 -11.58 2.92
C ARG A 52 14.82 -11.50 3.06
N ILE A 53 15.37 -10.35 3.44
CA ILE A 53 16.83 -10.19 3.55
C ILE A 53 17.39 -10.98 4.73
N GLU A 54 16.67 -11.06 5.86
CA GLU A 54 17.10 -11.85 7.01
C GLU A 54 17.15 -13.34 6.70
N ALA A 55 16.21 -13.84 5.88
CA ALA A 55 16.21 -15.23 5.40
C ALA A 55 17.45 -15.59 4.57
N VAL A 56 18.10 -14.61 3.94
CA VAL A 56 19.35 -14.80 3.16
C VAL A 56 20.60 -14.32 3.89
N GLY A 57 20.49 -14.12 5.21
CA GLY A 57 21.63 -13.91 6.10
C GLY A 57 21.98 -12.46 6.42
N PHE A 58 21.13 -11.49 6.07
CA PHE A 58 21.30 -10.12 6.57
C PHE A 58 20.99 -10.06 8.08
N ARG A 59 21.70 -9.17 8.78
CA ARG A 59 21.53 -8.90 10.21
C ARG A 59 21.53 -7.40 10.47
N GLU A 60 20.86 -6.95 11.53
CA GLU A 60 20.79 -5.53 11.83
C GLU A 60 22.19 -5.01 12.24
N LEU A 61 22.58 -3.85 11.71
CA LEU A 61 23.91 -3.25 11.83
C LEU A 61 24.41 -3.09 13.29
N SER A 62 23.54 -2.76 14.23
CA SER A 62 23.78 -2.67 15.67
C SER A 62 24.17 -4.00 16.33
N THR A 63 23.94 -5.13 15.67
CA THR A 63 24.41 -6.45 16.14
C THR A 63 25.88 -6.71 15.84
N PHE A 64 26.54 -5.81 15.09
CA PHE A 64 27.96 -5.90 14.76
C PHE A 64 28.77 -4.90 15.58
N GLU A 65 29.87 -5.37 16.16
CA GLU A 65 30.89 -4.50 16.75
C GLU A 65 31.84 -3.94 15.69
N THR A 66 32.18 -4.77 14.69
CA THR A 66 33.04 -4.42 13.56
C THR A 66 32.55 -5.12 12.30
N LEU A 67 32.71 -4.45 11.15
CA LEU A 67 32.34 -4.98 9.84
C LEU A 67 33.54 -5.56 9.12
N LYS A 68 33.37 -6.72 8.47
CA LYS A 68 34.37 -7.34 7.59
C LYS A 68 33.79 -7.57 6.19
N PRO A 69 34.66 -7.72 5.17
CA PRO A 69 34.22 -8.05 3.83
C PRO A 69 33.32 -9.30 3.80
N GLY A 70 32.21 -9.21 3.07
CA GLY A 70 31.19 -10.25 2.96
C GLY A 70 30.07 -10.19 4.00
N ASP A 71 30.18 -9.34 5.03
CA ASP A 71 29.07 -9.14 5.97
C ASP A 71 27.85 -8.55 5.25
N LYS A 72 26.66 -9.08 5.57
CA LYS A 72 25.38 -8.62 5.07
C LYS A 72 24.65 -7.88 6.20
N VAL A 73 24.53 -6.57 6.07
CA VAL A 73 24.00 -5.71 7.14
C VAL A 73 22.80 -4.92 6.66
N TYR A 74 21.88 -4.62 7.57
CA TYR A 74 20.81 -3.69 7.30
C TYR A 74 20.54 -2.76 8.48
N ARG A 75 19.89 -1.64 8.21
CA ARG A 75 19.34 -0.75 9.22
C ARG A 75 17.96 -0.27 8.77
N GLY A 76 17.00 -0.35 9.68
CA GLY A 76 15.66 0.20 9.48
C GLY A 76 15.50 1.58 10.08
N TYR A 77 14.56 2.37 9.56
CA TYR A 77 14.13 3.63 10.15
C TYR A 77 12.60 3.69 10.23
N HIS A 78 12.07 3.81 11.46
CA HIS A 78 10.62 3.87 11.80
C HIS A 78 9.73 2.79 11.19
N GLY A 79 10.32 1.67 10.74
CA GLY A 79 9.60 0.61 10.05
C GLY A 79 9.04 1.02 8.69
N LYS A 80 9.66 2.00 8.01
CA LYS A 80 9.26 2.52 6.70
C LYS A 80 10.42 2.59 5.69
N THR A 81 11.64 2.77 6.18
CA THR A 81 12.84 2.84 5.33
C THR A 81 13.79 1.72 5.69
N LEU A 82 14.38 1.11 4.67
CA LEU A 82 15.38 0.06 4.79
C LEU A 82 16.65 0.48 4.04
N MET A 83 17.80 0.40 4.71
CA MET A 83 19.10 0.44 4.07
C MET A 83 19.76 -0.92 4.27
N ALA A 84 20.21 -1.55 3.18
CA ALA A 84 20.89 -2.84 3.22
C ALA A 84 22.20 -2.76 2.43
N ALA A 85 23.25 -3.43 2.92
CA ALA A 85 24.57 -3.41 2.30
C ALA A 85 25.27 -4.76 2.44
N VAL A 86 26.07 -5.09 1.42
CA VAL A 86 27.07 -6.16 1.49
C VAL A 86 28.44 -5.49 1.54
N ILE A 87 29.21 -5.77 2.60
CA ILE A 87 30.50 -5.11 2.82
C ILE A 87 31.53 -5.60 1.80
N GLY A 88 32.12 -4.68 1.05
CA GLY A 88 33.12 -4.96 0.02
C GLY A 88 34.50 -5.26 0.60
N GLN A 89 35.43 -5.63 -0.30
CA GLN A 89 36.84 -5.89 0.06
C GLN A 89 37.66 -4.60 0.23
N GLU A 90 37.28 -3.54 -0.48
CA GLU A 90 37.97 -2.25 -0.44
C GLU A 90 37.44 -1.35 0.69
N PRO A 91 38.26 -0.42 1.22
CA PRO A 91 37.81 0.57 2.17
C PRO A 91 36.66 1.41 1.59
N VAL A 92 35.67 1.75 2.42
CA VAL A 92 34.53 2.61 2.03
C VAL A 92 34.95 3.97 1.46
N ALA A 93 36.15 4.44 1.81
CA ALA A 93 36.75 5.67 1.27
C ALA A 93 36.98 5.62 -0.26
N ASN A 94 37.06 4.42 -0.85
CA ASN A 94 37.17 4.24 -2.29
C ASN A 94 35.81 4.34 -3.02
N GLY A 95 34.72 4.49 -2.26
CA GLY A 95 33.37 4.64 -2.77
C GLY A 95 32.47 3.45 -2.48
N ILE A 96 31.20 3.61 -2.84
CA ILE A 96 30.15 2.60 -2.69
C ILE A 96 29.26 2.62 -3.94
N ASN A 97 28.69 1.46 -4.27
CA ASN A 97 27.64 1.35 -5.28
C ASN A 97 26.29 1.40 -4.56
N VAL A 98 25.46 2.38 -4.92
CA VAL A 98 24.15 2.58 -4.31
C VAL A 98 23.08 2.43 -5.38
N ILE A 99 22.10 1.58 -5.09
CA ILE A 99 20.83 1.50 -5.80
C ILE A 99 19.77 1.87 -4.78
N GLY A 100 18.81 2.69 -5.17
CA GLY A 100 17.72 3.11 -4.31
C GLY A 100 16.44 3.21 -5.11
N GLY A 101 15.35 2.91 -4.43
CA GLY A 101 13.97 3.14 -4.85
C GLY A 101 13.13 3.53 -3.65
N HIS A 102 11.90 3.98 -3.90
CA HIS A 102 10.89 4.27 -2.89
C HIS A 102 9.87 3.13 -2.83
N THR A 103 9.18 3.01 -1.69
CA THR A 103 8.20 1.94 -1.46
C THR A 103 6.83 2.46 -1.03
N ASP A 104 6.71 3.76 -0.81
CA ASP A 104 5.41 4.41 -0.73
C ASP A 104 4.75 4.41 -2.11
N ALA A 105 3.43 4.48 -2.14
CA ALA A 105 2.68 4.58 -3.38
C ALA A 105 1.48 5.49 -3.14
N PRO A 106 0.96 6.17 -4.18
CA PRO A 106 -0.23 6.99 -4.04
C PRO A 106 -1.39 6.20 -3.40
N ARG A 107 -2.06 6.78 -2.41
CA ARG A 107 -3.04 6.11 -1.54
C ARG A 107 -4.05 7.09 -0.94
N ILE A 108 -5.00 6.57 -0.17
CA ILE A 108 -5.97 7.36 0.58
C ILE A 108 -5.70 7.15 2.08
N ASP A 109 -5.40 8.23 2.80
CA ASP A 109 -5.11 8.20 4.23
C ASP A 109 -6.33 8.61 5.02
N LEU A 110 -6.49 8.06 6.22
CA LEU A 110 -7.52 8.51 7.15
C LEU A 110 -7.08 9.82 7.80
N LYS A 111 -8.00 10.78 7.93
CA LYS A 111 -7.76 11.98 8.76
C LYS A 111 -7.67 11.58 10.26
N PRO A 112 -7.10 12.43 11.14
CA PRO A 112 -6.94 12.10 12.56
C PRO A 112 -8.24 11.81 13.33
N VAL A 113 -9.36 12.38 12.89
CA VAL A 113 -10.71 12.09 13.42
C VAL A 113 -11.57 11.58 12.27
N PRO A 114 -11.39 10.31 11.85
CA PRO A 114 -11.86 9.87 10.54
C PRO A 114 -13.32 9.40 10.56
N ILE A 115 -13.89 9.00 11.70
CA ILE A 115 -15.20 8.34 11.67
C ILE A 115 -16.33 9.36 11.81
N CYS A 116 -17.17 9.47 10.78
CA CYS A 116 -18.34 10.33 10.77
C CYS A 116 -19.60 9.59 10.32
N GLU A 117 -20.78 10.13 10.66
CA GLU A 117 -22.07 9.63 10.18
C GLU A 117 -22.80 10.72 9.39
N LYS A 118 -23.22 10.40 8.16
CA LYS A 118 -23.96 11.29 7.26
C LYS A 118 -25.05 10.50 6.54
N GLY A 119 -26.27 11.01 6.56
CA GLY A 119 -27.39 10.37 5.84
C GLY A 119 -27.72 8.94 6.29
N GLY A 120 -27.42 8.57 7.54
CA GLY A 120 -27.62 7.22 8.07
C GLY A 120 -26.56 6.20 7.63
N LEU A 121 -25.41 6.68 7.16
CA LEU A 121 -24.26 5.88 6.75
C LEU A 121 -23.02 6.36 7.51
N ALA A 122 -22.14 5.43 7.86
CA ALA A 122 -20.84 5.74 8.44
C ALA A 122 -19.75 5.77 7.37
N TYR A 123 -18.83 6.72 7.53
CA TYR A 123 -17.71 6.92 6.61
C TYR A 123 -16.38 7.04 7.37
N PHE A 124 -15.29 6.75 6.67
CA PHE A 124 -13.99 7.33 6.98
C PHE A 124 -13.82 8.63 6.17
N ASP A 125 -13.54 9.71 6.87
CA ASP A 125 -13.03 10.98 6.35
C ASP A 125 -11.54 10.85 6.04
N THR A 126 -11.16 11.28 4.85
CA THR A 126 -9.88 10.93 4.25
C THR A 126 -9.10 12.12 3.68
N HIS A 127 -7.83 11.88 3.40
CA HIS A 127 -6.95 12.76 2.65
C HIS A 127 -6.11 11.91 1.71
N TYR A 128 -5.94 12.31 0.45
CA TYR A 128 -5.12 11.53 -0.46
C TYR A 128 -3.63 11.81 -0.28
N TYR A 129 -2.80 10.77 -0.43
CA TYR A 129 -1.34 10.87 -0.46
C TYR A 129 -0.83 10.72 -1.90
N GLY A 130 0.08 11.60 -2.30
CA GLY A 130 0.69 11.61 -3.63
C GLY A 130 -0.22 12.16 -4.74
N GLY A 131 0.22 11.99 -6.00
CA GLY A 131 -0.47 12.53 -7.19
C GLY A 131 -1.58 11.64 -7.73
N ILE A 132 -2.58 11.28 -6.91
CA ILE A 132 -3.63 10.36 -7.37
C ILE A 132 -4.48 10.95 -8.51
N LYS A 133 -4.90 10.08 -9.42
CA LYS A 133 -6.05 10.36 -10.29
C LYS A 133 -7.32 9.99 -9.54
N LYS A 134 -7.98 10.96 -8.91
CA LYS A 134 -9.11 10.77 -7.99
C LYS A 134 -10.18 9.80 -8.52
N PHE A 135 -10.56 9.94 -9.79
CA PHE A 135 -11.56 9.09 -10.42
C PHE A 135 -11.19 7.60 -10.51
N HIS A 136 -9.90 7.23 -10.42
CA HIS A 136 -9.47 5.82 -10.34
C HIS A 136 -9.74 5.18 -8.97
N TRP A 137 -10.09 5.98 -7.96
CA TRP A 137 -10.33 5.50 -6.59
C TRP A 137 -11.83 5.36 -6.26
N LEU A 138 -12.68 5.86 -7.15
CA LEU A 138 -14.13 5.74 -7.02
C LEU A 138 -14.59 4.36 -7.48
N VAL A 139 -15.59 3.80 -6.81
CA VAL A 139 -16.27 2.56 -7.22
C VAL A 139 -15.33 1.35 -7.34
N HIS A 140 -14.28 1.32 -6.51
CA HIS A 140 -13.36 0.19 -6.39
C HIS A 140 -13.30 -0.35 -4.96
N PRO A 141 -13.18 -1.67 -4.77
CA PRO A 141 -12.90 -2.26 -3.47
C PRO A 141 -11.57 -1.77 -2.89
N LEU A 142 -11.61 -1.29 -1.65
CA LEU A 142 -10.46 -0.80 -0.89
C LEU A 142 -10.23 -1.69 0.35
N ALA A 143 -8.97 -1.96 0.63
CA ALA A 143 -8.48 -2.62 1.83
C ALA A 143 -7.83 -1.58 2.76
N LEU A 144 -8.04 -1.73 4.06
CA LEU A 144 -7.49 -0.87 5.10
C LEU A 144 -6.26 -1.52 5.73
N TYR A 145 -5.15 -0.79 5.75
CA TYR A 145 -3.90 -1.21 6.35
C TYR A 145 -3.33 -0.12 7.23
N GLY A 146 -2.55 -0.52 8.23
CA GLY A 146 -1.73 0.42 8.97
C GLY A 146 -1.63 0.07 10.43
N VAL A 147 -1.42 1.09 11.25
CA VAL A 147 -1.10 0.93 12.67
C VAL A 147 -1.82 1.97 13.51
N ILE A 148 -2.21 1.57 14.71
CA ILE A 148 -2.75 2.45 15.75
C ILE A 148 -1.82 2.33 16.96
N VAL A 149 -1.36 3.46 17.51
CA VAL A 149 -0.54 3.47 18.73
C VAL A 149 -1.38 3.96 19.90
N LYS A 150 -1.63 3.09 20.87
CA LYS A 150 -2.43 3.42 22.06
C LYS A 150 -1.67 4.33 23.03
N PRO A 151 -2.35 5.00 23.98
CA PRO A 151 -1.71 5.84 25.01
C PRO A 151 -0.65 5.14 25.86
N ASP A 152 -0.77 3.82 26.04
CA ASP A 152 0.22 3.00 26.76
C ASP A 152 1.44 2.61 25.90
N GLY A 153 1.49 3.05 24.65
CA GLY A 153 2.52 2.73 23.67
C GLY A 153 2.30 1.43 22.91
N THR A 154 1.20 0.69 23.19
CA THR A 154 0.88 -0.54 22.47
C THR A 154 0.58 -0.24 21.00
N LYS A 155 1.34 -0.87 20.10
CA LYS A 155 1.10 -0.81 18.66
C LYS A 155 0.12 -1.91 18.25
N VAL A 156 -0.99 -1.52 17.63
CA VAL A 156 -1.98 -2.43 17.03
C VAL A 156 -1.87 -2.36 15.52
N GLU A 157 -1.76 -3.52 14.87
CA GLU A 157 -1.74 -3.62 13.41
C GLU A 157 -3.16 -3.83 12.88
N VAL A 158 -3.51 -3.02 11.87
CA VAL A 158 -4.81 -3.07 11.19
C VAL A 158 -4.59 -3.62 9.78
N ALA A 159 -5.39 -4.62 9.43
CA ALA A 159 -5.42 -5.25 8.12
C ALA A 159 -6.84 -5.78 7.90
N ILE A 160 -7.55 -5.20 6.92
CA ILE A 160 -8.92 -5.58 6.54
C ILE A 160 -9.05 -5.47 5.02
N GLY A 161 -9.46 -6.53 4.35
CA GLY A 161 -9.98 -6.46 2.97
C GLY A 161 -9.32 -7.39 1.95
N ASP A 162 -8.19 -8.01 2.28
CA ASP A 162 -7.53 -8.99 1.40
C ASP A 162 -7.62 -10.43 1.93
N GLU A 163 -7.98 -10.66 3.19
CA GLU A 163 -8.16 -12.00 3.73
C GLU A 163 -9.50 -12.62 3.27
N PRO A 164 -9.57 -13.94 3.04
CA PRO A 164 -10.81 -14.60 2.68
C PRO A 164 -11.93 -14.34 3.70
N GLY A 165 -13.00 -13.68 3.25
CA GLY A 165 -14.16 -13.35 4.08
C GLY A 165 -14.11 -11.99 4.75
N ASP A 166 -13.01 -11.24 4.61
CA ASP A 166 -12.97 -9.84 5.05
C ASP A 166 -13.96 -8.98 4.24
N PRO A 167 -14.57 -7.96 4.88
CA PRO A 167 -15.26 -6.91 4.15
C PRO A 167 -14.25 -5.99 3.43
N VAL A 168 -14.74 -5.31 2.40
CA VAL A 168 -14.01 -4.24 1.70
C VAL A 168 -14.76 -2.92 1.83
N PHE A 169 -14.05 -1.82 1.59
CA PHE A 169 -14.59 -0.47 1.64
C PHE A 169 -14.64 0.14 0.25
N GLN A 170 -15.33 1.27 0.08
CA GLN A 170 -15.44 1.91 -1.23
C GLN A 170 -15.76 3.41 -1.12
N ILE A 171 -15.18 4.22 -2.01
CA ILE A 171 -15.64 5.59 -2.26
C ILE A 171 -16.75 5.54 -3.32
N THR A 172 -17.92 6.08 -3.01
CA THR A 172 -19.06 6.07 -3.93
C THR A 172 -18.95 7.17 -4.99
N ASP A 173 -19.60 6.98 -6.15
CA ASP A 173 -19.73 8.01 -7.18
C ASP A 173 -21.19 8.24 -7.53
N ILE A 174 -21.50 9.41 -8.09
CA ILE A 174 -22.82 9.73 -8.59
C ILE A 174 -23.12 8.89 -9.83
N LEU A 175 -24.29 8.25 -9.83
CA LEU A 175 -24.70 7.41 -10.96
C LEU A 175 -24.90 8.27 -12.23
N PRO A 176 -24.63 7.73 -13.43
CA PRO A 176 -24.66 8.51 -14.68
C PRO A 176 -25.97 9.26 -14.96
N HIS A 177 -27.13 8.69 -14.59
CA HIS A 177 -28.44 9.33 -14.76
C HIS A 177 -28.62 10.64 -13.96
N PHE A 178 -27.82 10.86 -12.90
CA PHE A 178 -27.80 12.11 -12.13
C PHE A 178 -26.46 12.87 -12.24
N GLY A 179 -25.46 12.31 -12.92
CA GLY A 179 -24.10 12.85 -13.04
C GLY A 179 -23.87 13.83 -14.21
N ALA A 180 -24.92 14.41 -14.79
CA ALA A 180 -24.80 15.28 -15.97
C ALA A 180 -23.91 16.51 -15.72
N GLU A 181 -24.01 17.13 -14.53
CA GLU A 181 -23.15 18.25 -14.15
C GLU A 181 -21.68 17.83 -14.00
N GLN A 182 -21.43 16.72 -13.28
CA GLN A 182 -20.08 16.17 -13.09
C GLN A 182 -19.42 15.83 -14.43
N SER A 183 -20.18 15.24 -15.36
CA SER A 183 -19.71 14.87 -16.70
C SER A 183 -19.30 16.06 -17.58
N GLY A 184 -19.85 17.25 -17.31
CA GLY A 184 -19.52 18.48 -18.02
C GLY A 184 -18.26 19.19 -17.50
N LYS A 185 -17.75 18.81 -16.33
CA LYS A 185 -16.57 19.43 -15.71
C LYS A 185 -15.27 18.87 -16.30
N LYS A 186 -14.18 19.64 -16.20
CA LYS A 186 -12.84 19.10 -16.44
C LYS A 186 -12.51 18.07 -15.37
N VAL A 187 -11.71 17.05 -15.70
CA VAL A 187 -11.29 16.02 -14.73
C VAL A 187 -10.65 16.61 -13.47
N SER A 188 -9.95 17.75 -13.60
CA SER A 188 -9.35 18.48 -12.47
C SER A 188 -10.37 19.06 -11.48
N GLU A 189 -11.61 19.27 -11.91
CA GLU A 189 -12.70 19.95 -11.19
C GLU A 189 -13.86 19.00 -10.87
N ALA A 190 -13.99 17.88 -11.58
CA ALA A 190 -15.12 16.96 -11.48
C ALA A 190 -15.14 16.14 -10.17
N PHE A 191 -13.99 16.03 -9.49
CA PHE A 191 -13.82 15.19 -8.31
C PHE A 191 -13.15 16.00 -7.20
N ASP A 192 -13.94 16.42 -6.22
CA ASP A 192 -13.47 17.11 -5.02
C ASP A 192 -12.86 16.08 -4.06
N PRO A 193 -11.61 16.25 -3.59
CA PRO A 193 -11.03 15.35 -2.61
C PRO A 193 -11.77 15.34 -1.28
N GLU A 194 -12.46 16.41 -0.88
CA GLU A 194 -13.25 16.43 0.37
C GLU A 194 -14.55 15.61 0.25
N ASP A 195 -14.95 15.21 -0.96
CA ASP A 195 -16.06 14.28 -1.19
C ASP A 195 -15.59 12.81 -1.27
N MET A 196 -14.30 12.53 -1.08
CA MET A 196 -13.71 11.18 -1.15
C MET A 196 -13.81 10.41 0.17
N ASP A 197 -14.92 10.59 0.89
CA ASP A 197 -15.27 9.82 2.08
C ASP A 197 -15.50 8.35 1.71
N VAL A 198 -14.96 7.45 2.53
CA VAL A 198 -15.01 6.00 2.27
C VAL A 198 -16.15 5.40 3.05
N LEU A 199 -17.10 4.77 2.38
CA LEU A 199 -18.25 4.13 3.01
C LEU A 199 -17.80 2.89 3.79
N ILE A 200 -18.16 2.82 5.08
CA ILE A 200 -17.74 1.74 5.97
C ILE A 200 -18.86 1.00 6.70
N GLY A 201 -20.10 1.51 6.64
CA GLY A 201 -21.25 0.77 7.14
C GLY A 201 -22.55 1.55 7.15
N SER A 202 -23.64 0.83 7.45
CA SER A 202 -25.00 1.36 7.45
C SER A 202 -25.88 0.81 8.58
N ALA A 203 -25.44 -0.23 9.29
CA ALA A 203 -26.22 -0.84 10.35
C ALA A 203 -26.08 -0.03 11.65
N PRO A 204 -27.20 0.40 12.27
CA PRO A 204 -27.16 1.08 13.56
C PRO A 204 -26.74 0.12 14.68
N GLU A 205 -26.36 0.68 15.82
CA GLU A 205 -26.05 -0.07 17.02
C GLU A 205 -27.25 -0.96 17.41
N PRO A 206 -27.03 -2.27 17.67
CA PRO A 206 -28.11 -3.17 18.02
C PRO A 206 -28.89 -2.69 19.24
N GLY A 207 -30.21 -2.52 19.09
CA GLY A 207 -31.09 -2.10 20.18
C GLY A 207 -31.06 -0.61 20.51
N ALA A 208 -30.42 0.23 19.68
CA ALA A 208 -30.42 1.66 19.89
C ALA A 208 -31.83 2.27 19.83
N ASP A 209 -32.11 3.17 20.78
CA ASP A 209 -33.34 3.96 20.80
C ASP A 209 -33.39 4.96 19.64
N LYS A 210 -34.60 5.30 19.18
CA LYS A 210 -34.82 6.21 18.05
C LYS A 210 -34.30 7.63 18.26
N ASP A 211 -34.13 8.05 19.51
CA ASP A 211 -33.65 9.39 19.87
C ASP A 211 -32.11 9.46 19.98
N VAL A 212 -31.42 8.32 19.93
CA VAL A 212 -29.95 8.26 19.93
C VAL A 212 -29.45 8.67 18.55
N LYS A 213 -28.53 9.63 18.52
CA LYS A 213 -27.85 10.07 17.30
C LYS A 213 -26.58 9.26 17.05
N GLU A 214 -26.15 9.24 15.80
CA GLU A 214 -24.88 8.63 15.38
C GLU A 214 -24.82 7.12 15.70
N THR A 215 -25.96 6.43 15.58
CA THR A 215 -26.07 5.01 15.95
C THR A 215 -25.27 4.11 15.03
N VAL A 216 -25.06 4.49 13.77
CA VAL A 216 -24.22 3.73 12.83
C VAL A 216 -22.75 3.95 13.16
N LYS A 217 -22.32 5.19 13.41
CA LYS A 217 -20.95 5.48 13.88
C LYS A 217 -20.63 4.73 15.17
N ARG A 218 -21.54 4.75 16.16
CA ARG A 218 -21.39 3.99 17.42
C ARG A 218 -21.21 2.50 17.16
N ASN A 219 -21.98 1.92 16.25
CA ASN A 219 -21.83 0.51 15.88
C ASN A 219 -20.46 0.21 15.27
N ILE A 220 -19.97 1.07 14.36
CA ILE A 220 -18.64 0.91 13.78
C ILE A 220 -17.55 1.00 14.85
N LEU A 221 -17.62 1.98 15.76
CA LEU A 221 -16.69 2.10 16.88
C LEU A 221 -16.72 0.88 17.79
N ARG A 222 -17.91 0.32 18.08
CA ARG A 222 -18.07 -0.93 18.83
C ARG A 222 -17.36 -2.10 18.14
N LEU A 223 -17.56 -2.27 16.83
CA LEU A 223 -16.93 -3.35 16.05
C LEU A 223 -15.40 -3.21 16.02
N LEU A 224 -14.88 -1.99 15.89
CA LEU A 224 -13.44 -1.72 15.93
C LEU A 224 -12.86 -1.96 17.33
N ALA A 225 -13.58 -1.58 18.39
CA ALA A 225 -13.22 -1.88 19.76
C ALA A 225 -13.20 -3.40 20.03
N GLU A 226 -14.17 -4.14 19.53
CA GLU A 226 -14.22 -5.61 19.66
C GLU A 226 -13.08 -6.31 18.91
N ARG A 227 -12.75 -5.84 17.69
CA ARG A 227 -11.71 -6.47 16.84
C ARG A 227 -10.29 -6.09 17.24
N TYR A 228 -10.05 -4.84 17.62
CA TYR A 228 -8.70 -4.28 17.82
C TYR A 228 -8.45 -3.74 19.23
N GLY A 229 -9.48 -3.68 20.08
CA GLY A 229 -9.38 -3.12 21.42
C GLY A 229 -9.04 -1.63 21.41
N VAL A 230 -9.51 -0.88 20.41
CA VAL A 230 -9.25 0.55 20.22
C VAL A 230 -10.50 1.39 20.51
N THR A 231 -10.28 2.65 20.85
CA THR A 231 -11.28 3.69 21.05
C THR A 231 -11.22 4.71 19.91
N GLU A 232 -12.18 5.62 19.84
CA GLU A 232 -12.16 6.70 18.84
C GLU A 232 -10.95 7.63 18.99
N GLU A 233 -10.50 7.88 20.23
CA GLU A 233 -9.36 8.76 20.50
C GLU A 233 -8.03 8.17 19.99
N ASP A 234 -7.92 6.84 19.94
CA ASP A 234 -6.70 6.17 19.46
C ASP A 234 -6.39 6.48 17.98
N PHE A 235 -7.37 6.95 17.20
CA PHE A 235 -7.15 7.36 15.80
C PHE A 235 -6.26 8.61 15.66
N LEU A 236 -6.12 9.42 16.71
CA LEU A 236 -5.22 10.59 16.71
C LEU A 236 -3.75 10.21 16.54
N SER A 237 -3.40 8.98 16.94
CA SER A 237 -2.05 8.39 16.85
C SER A 237 -2.04 7.18 15.91
N ALA A 238 -2.93 7.19 14.91
CA ALA A 238 -3.01 6.18 13.87
C ALA A 238 -2.34 6.64 12.56
N GLU A 239 -1.75 5.68 11.86
CA GLU A 239 -1.40 5.80 10.46
C GLU A 239 -2.15 4.70 9.72
N LEU A 240 -3.26 5.06 9.07
CA LEU A 240 -4.14 4.13 8.39
C LEU A 240 -4.34 4.55 6.94
N GLU A 241 -4.27 3.57 6.07
CA GLU A 241 -4.11 3.72 4.63
C GLU A 241 -5.09 2.79 3.93
N LEU A 242 -5.87 3.35 3.02
CA LEU A 242 -6.74 2.65 2.11
C LEU A 242 -6.06 2.51 0.76
N VAL A 243 -6.00 1.28 0.28
CA VAL A 243 -5.37 0.86 -0.97
C VAL A 243 -6.32 -0.07 -1.74
N PRO A 244 -6.17 -0.23 -3.06
CA PRO A 244 -6.95 -1.22 -3.81
C PRO A 244 -6.84 -2.63 -3.19
N ALA A 245 -8.00 -3.23 -2.91
CA ALA A 245 -8.10 -4.61 -2.47
C ALA A 245 -7.86 -5.58 -3.63
N GLY A 246 -7.51 -6.82 -3.31
CA GLY A 246 -7.18 -7.90 -4.23
C GLY A 246 -5.67 -8.10 -4.43
N MET A 247 -5.29 -9.34 -4.68
CA MET A 247 -3.92 -9.72 -5.03
C MET A 247 -3.58 -9.30 -6.47
N PRO A 248 -2.30 -9.00 -6.79
CA PRO A 248 -1.83 -8.88 -8.16
C PRO A 248 -2.12 -10.14 -8.98
N ARG A 249 -2.25 -9.98 -10.30
CA ARG A 249 -2.66 -11.04 -11.23
C ARG A 249 -1.89 -10.95 -12.53
N ASP A 250 -1.84 -12.07 -13.25
CA ASP A 250 -1.45 -12.07 -14.64
C ASP A 250 -2.44 -11.26 -15.49
N LEU A 251 -1.89 -10.51 -16.43
CA LEU A 251 -2.60 -9.65 -17.37
C LEU A 251 -2.35 -10.15 -18.80
N GLY A 252 -3.44 -10.22 -19.58
CA GLY A 252 -3.43 -10.67 -20.97
C GLY A 252 -3.77 -12.15 -21.13
N LEU A 253 -4.26 -12.52 -22.31
CA LEU A 253 -4.61 -13.91 -22.63
C LEU A 253 -3.40 -14.86 -22.58
N ASP A 254 -2.21 -14.31 -22.83
CA ASP A 254 -0.92 -14.99 -22.80
C ASP A 254 -0.22 -14.91 -21.44
N ARG A 255 -0.79 -14.17 -20.46
CA ARG A 255 -0.27 -14.01 -19.10
C ARG A 255 1.15 -13.43 -19.08
N SER A 256 1.50 -12.62 -20.08
CA SER A 256 2.84 -12.07 -20.26
C SER A 256 3.13 -10.82 -19.41
N MET A 257 2.13 -10.29 -18.72
CA MET A 257 2.22 -9.06 -17.93
C MET A 257 1.63 -9.28 -16.53
N ILE A 258 1.96 -8.39 -15.60
CA ILE A 258 1.40 -8.38 -14.23
C ILE A 258 0.59 -7.10 -14.06
N THR A 259 -0.60 -7.22 -13.46
CA THR A 259 -1.41 -6.10 -13.00
C THR A 259 -1.57 -6.15 -11.48
N GLY A 260 -1.51 -4.99 -10.84
CA GLY A 260 -1.57 -4.86 -9.39
C GLY A 260 -1.39 -3.41 -8.96
N TYR A 261 -1.74 -3.13 -7.71
CA TYR A 261 -1.51 -1.82 -7.11
C TYR A 261 -0.05 -1.69 -6.63
N GLY A 262 0.52 -0.50 -6.80
CA GLY A 262 1.81 -0.15 -6.20
C GLY A 262 3.04 -0.57 -6.99
N HIS A 263 2.94 -0.86 -8.30
CA HIS A 263 4.13 -1.12 -9.13
C HIS A 263 5.12 0.05 -9.16
N ASP A 264 4.63 1.28 -8.99
CA ASP A 264 5.44 2.50 -8.97
C ASP A 264 6.57 2.35 -7.94
N ASP A 265 7.77 2.17 -8.48
CA ASP A 265 9.06 1.91 -7.83
C ASP A 265 9.16 0.69 -6.89
N ARG A 266 8.07 0.08 -6.42
CA ARG A 266 8.14 -1.25 -5.75
C ARG A 266 8.60 -2.37 -6.68
N VAL A 267 8.52 -2.17 -8.00
CA VAL A 267 9.12 -3.09 -8.98
C VAL A 267 10.64 -2.94 -9.05
N CYS A 268 11.17 -1.77 -8.68
CA CYS A 268 12.59 -1.45 -8.65
C CYS A 268 13.24 -1.76 -7.28
N ALA A 269 12.48 -1.55 -6.20
CA ALA A 269 12.90 -1.71 -4.80
C ALA A 269 12.93 -3.19 -4.36
#